data_AF-A0AA41CD77-F1
#
_entry.id   AF-A0AA41CD77-F1
#
_cell.length_a   1.000
_cell.length_b   1.000
_cell.length_c   1.000
_cell.angle_alpha   90.00
_cell.angle_beta   90.00
_cell.angle_gamma   90.00
#
_symmetry.space_group_name_H-M   'P 1'
#
loop_
_entity.id
_entity.type
_entity.pdbx_description
1 polymer ?
#
loop_
_entity_poly.entity_id
_entity_poly.type
_entity_poly.pdbx_seq_one_letter_code
_entity_poly.pdbx_strand_id
1 'polypeptide(L)'
;MLKVIFDTDPGVDDALALLYLHKHAQIDLIGVTTTFGNASVESTTHNALYLKQAWGFAAPVARGAGGPLQPEATPEAWPVHIHGHNGLGNHPVPAELDVTADARPAHQLIIDLVRAHPGEVTLVAVGRMTNLALALQQAPDIAGLVRGVVLMGGAFHVNGNITPAAEANIWGDAEAADVVFTTDWPVTAIGLDVTTRVEMDRDGLDKLAALGGADAELVRALSQDYVDFYLQAGHKGMVVHDCCACIALTRPELFQFERASVRVATDGVARGMTIPKPEGMGFGPSVWDGHVLQSVAIGVDAAAVLADIEQTLKV
;
A
#
# COMPACT_ATOMS: atom_id res chain seq x y z
N MET A 1 0.53 -3.25 -21.20
CA MET A 1 1.02 -3.19 -19.81
C MET A 1 0.01 -2.40 -19.00
N LEU A 2 -0.22 -2.78 -17.75
CA LEU A 2 -1.08 -2.07 -16.79
C LEU A 2 -0.35 -0.81 -16.33
N LYS A 3 -0.96 0.36 -16.52
CA LYS A 3 -0.39 1.63 -16.05
C LYS A 3 -0.64 1.75 -14.56
N VAL A 4 0.42 1.86 -13.78
CA VAL A 4 0.36 1.90 -12.32
C VAL A 4 0.94 3.20 -11.80
N ILE A 5 0.18 3.85 -10.93
CA ILE A 5 0.72 4.83 -9.97
C ILE A 5 0.78 4.14 -8.62
N PHE A 6 1.96 4.13 -8.00
CA PHE A 6 2.19 3.51 -6.70
C PHE A 6 2.24 4.58 -5.60
N ASP A 7 1.26 4.60 -4.71
CA ASP A 7 1.17 5.50 -3.56
C ASP A 7 1.60 4.76 -2.28
N THR A 8 2.68 5.21 -1.67
CA THR A 8 3.47 4.42 -0.70
C THR A 8 4.06 5.32 0.38
N ASP A 9 4.45 4.77 1.51
CA ASP A 9 5.21 5.44 2.57
C ASP A 9 6.47 4.65 2.89
N PRO A 10 7.45 4.58 1.97
CA PRO A 10 8.42 3.49 1.90
C PRO A 10 9.00 3.00 3.24
N GLY A 11 8.39 1.90 3.68
CA GLY A 11 8.83 0.92 4.64
C GLY A 11 9.60 -0.23 3.99
N VAL A 12 9.76 -1.31 4.77
CA VAL A 12 10.52 -2.50 4.35
C VAL A 12 9.75 -3.32 3.32
N ASP A 13 8.47 -3.54 3.57
CA ASP A 13 7.53 -4.24 2.69
C ASP A 13 7.13 -3.40 1.46
N ASP A 14 7.01 -2.08 1.59
CA ASP A 14 6.83 -1.17 0.44
C ASP A 14 7.98 -1.31 -0.58
N ALA A 15 9.22 -1.48 -0.09
CA ALA A 15 10.39 -1.62 -0.95
C ALA A 15 10.28 -2.90 -1.80
N LEU A 16 9.86 -4.02 -1.21
CA LEU A 16 9.61 -5.26 -1.96
C LEU A 16 8.48 -5.07 -2.98
N ALA A 17 7.39 -4.41 -2.60
CA ALA A 17 6.27 -4.11 -3.49
C ALA A 17 6.68 -3.23 -4.68
N LEU A 18 7.46 -2.17 -4.43
CA LEU A 18 7.98 -1.28 -5.47
C LEU A 18 8.92 -2.02 -6.43
N LEU A 19 9.82 -2.86 -5.90
CA LEU A 19 10.70 -3.68 -6.74
C LEU A 19 9.89 -4.66 -7.60
N TYR A 20 8.88 -5.32 -7.02
CA TYR A 20 7.95 -6.19 -7.76
C TYR A 20 7.29 -5.43 -8.91
N LEU A 21 6.68 -4.27 -8.64
CA LEU A 21 6.04 -3.45 -9.67
C LEU A 21 7.02 -3.03 -10.77
N HIS A 22 8.24 -2.63 -10.39
CA HIS A 22 9.27 -2.20 -11.33
C HIS A 22 9.75 -3.34 -12.25
N LYS A 23 9.89 -4.56 -11.73
CA LYS A 23 10.39 -5.71 -12.48
C LYS A 23 9.30 -6.47 -13.23
N HIS A 24 8.04 -6.29 -12.89
CA HIS A 24 6.95 -7.06 -13.48
C HIS A 24 6.69 -6.68 -14.96
N ALA A 25 6.89 -7.64 -15.87
CA ALA A 25 6.85 -7.42 -17.32
C ALA A 25 5.51 -6.90 -17.89
N GLN A 26 4.42 -7.05 -17.15
CA GLN A 26 3.11 -6.55 -17.55
C GLN A 26 2.77 -5.19 -16.96
N ILE A 27 3.62 -4.61 -16.11
CA ILE A 27 3.37 -3.34 -15.42
C ILE A 27 4.18 -2.23 -16.07
N ASP A 28 3.52 -1.10 -16.26
CA ASP A 28 4.10 0.17 -16.66
C ASP A 28 3.98 1.11 -15.46
N LEU A 29 5.03 1.17 -14.64
CA LEU A 29 5.09 2.06 -13.48
C LEU A 29 5.29 3.50 -13.96
N ILE A 30 4.21 4.29 -13.96
CA ILE A 30 4.20 5.64 -14.54
C ILE A 30 4.33 6.75 -13.50
N GLY A 31 4.23 6.43 -12.21
CA GLY A 31 4.41 7.37 -11.12
C GLY A 31 4.54 6.68 -9.77
N VAL A 32 5.32 7.28 -8.88
CA VAL A 32 5.42 6.91 -7.47
C VAL A 32 5.07 8.16 -6.66
N THR A 33 4.14 8.03 -5.72
CA THR A 33 3.77 9.10 -4.79
C THR A 33 4.08 8.67 -3.38
N THR A 34 4.62 9.58 -2.57
CA THR A 34 4.95 9.29 -1.17
C THR A 34 3.99 9.94 -0.19
N THR A 35 3.72 9.26 0.91
CA THR A 35 2.93 9.80 2.03
C THR A 35 3.66 9.55 3.36
N PHE A 36 3.08 10.03 4.46
CA PHE A 36 3.53 9.74 5.81
C PHE A 36 2.95 8.40 6.28
N GLY A 37 3.68 7.73 7.17
CA GLY A 37 3.13 6.60 7.92
C GLY A 37 4.16 5.78 8.66
N ASN A 38 4.90 4.95 7.94
CA ASN A 38 6.05 4.23 8.47
C ASN A 38 7.15 5.17 8.98
N ALA A 39 7.23 6.36 8.38
CA ALA A 39 8.00 7.51 8.86
C ALA A 39 7.37 8.83 8.40
N SER A 40 8.02 9.96 8.68
CA SER A 40 7.58 11.26 8.15
C SER A 40 7.69 11.28 6.62
N VAL A 41 6.88 12.12 5.96
CA VAL A 41 6.88 12.20 4.50
C VAL A 41 8.24 12.58 3.91
N GLU A 42 9.05 13.36 4.63
CA GLU A 42 10.43 13.67 4.24
C GLU A 42 11.28 12.41 4.15
N SER A 43 11.26 11.57 5.18
CA SER A 43 11.99 10.31 5.20
C SER A 43 11.49 9.34 4.14
N THR A 44 10.17 9.17 4.02
CA THR A 44 9.58 8.24 3.04
C THR A 44 9.84 8.69 1.60
N THR A 45 9.83 10.00 1.33
CA THR A 45 10.25 10.56 0.03
C THR A 45 11.73 10.31 -0.26
N HIS A 46 12.59 10.52 0.74
CA HIS A 46 14.02 10.27 0.60
C HIS A 46 14.31 8.78 0.35
N ASN A 47 13.59 7.90 1.04
CA ASN A 47 13.65 6.45 0.85
C ASN A 47 13.20 6.06 -0.57
N ALA A 48 12.07 6.59 -1.08
CA ALA A 48 11.64 6.36 -2.46
C ALA A 48 12.68 6.79 -3.49
N LEU A 49 13.34 7.93 -3.28
CA LEU A 49 14.40 8.43 -4.15
C LEU A 49 15.66 7.56 -4.08
N TYR A 50 16.03 7.07 -2.89
CA TYR A 50 17.12 6.12 -2.74
C TYR A 50 16.84 4.82 -3.52
N LEU A 51 15.65 4.26 -3.37
CA LEU A 51 15.22 3.06 -4.12
C LEU A 51 15.17 3.32 -5.63
N LYS A 52 14.73 4.51 -6.05
CA LYS A 52 14.78 4.96 -7.45
C LYS A 52 16.19 4.94 -8.00
N GLN A 53 17.15 5.50 -7.27
CA GLN A 53 18.54 5.51 -7.69
C GLN A 53 19.14 4.11 -7.71
N ALA A 54 18.84 3.27 -6.71
CA ALA A 54 19.37 1.92 -6.60
C ALA A 54 18.89 1.00 -7.72
N TRP A 55 17.60 1.03 -8.06
CA TRP A 55 17.00 0.14 -9.06
C TRP A 55 16.89 0.76 -10.45
N GLY A 56 17.08 2.07 -10.58
CA GLY A 56 17.10 2.77 -11.86
C GLY A 56 15.73 2.88 -12.55
N PHE A 57 14.62 2.86 -11.81
CA PHE A 57 13.29 3.01 -12.40
C PHE A 57 13.02 4.44 -12.88
N ALA A 58 12.31 4.59 -14.00
CA ALA A 58 12.11 5.89 -14.65
C ALA A 58 11.02 6.76 -14.00
N ALA A 59 9.99 6.14 -13.43
CA ALA A 59 8.81 6.80 -12.89
C ALA A 59 9.14 8.02 -12.01
N PRO A 60 8.48 9.18 -12.18
CA PRO A 60 8.64 10.32 -11.28
C PRO A 60 8.23 9.94 -9.85
N VAL A 61 8.97 10.47 -8.87
CA VAL A 61 8.65 10.32 -7.45
C VAL A 61 8.15 11.68 -6.95
N ALA A 62 6.88 11.81 -6.58
CA ALA A 62 6.32 13.05 -6.07
C ALA A 62 6.03 12.96 -4.57
N ARG A 63 6.48 13.99 -3.83
CA ARG A 63 6.19 14.13 -2.41
C ARG A 63 4.72 14.46 -2.19
N GLY A 64 4.07 13.74 -1.27
CA GLY A 64 2.66 13.96 -0.93
C GLY A 64 2.42 14.56 0.45
N ALA A 65 1.30 14.16 1.05
CA ALA A 65 0.83 14.65 2.34
C ALA A 65 1.81 14.30 3.47
N GLY A 66 2.00 15.24 4.40
CA GLY A 66 2.82 15.04 5.62
C GLY A 66 2.03 14.69 6.87
N GLY A 67 0.71 14.60 6.76
CA GLY A 67 -0.20 14.32 7.86
C GLY A 67 -1.62 14.07 7.34
N PRO A 68 -2.54 13.60 8.20
CA PRO A 68 -3.88 13.18 7.78
C PRO A 68 -4.76 14.37 7.38
N LEU A 69 -5.89 14.10 6.72
CA LEU A 69 -6.88 15.13 6.37
C LEU A 69 -7.39 15.93 7.57
N GLN A 70 -7.45 15.30 8.75
CA GLN A 70 -7.75 15.96 10.01
C GLN A 70 -6.48 16.04 10.88
N PRO A 71 -5.76 17.17 10.90
CA PRO A 71 -4.51 17.31 11.66
C PRO A 71 -4.67 17.11 13.17
N GLU A 72 -5.89 17.32 13.68
CA GLU A 72 -6.27 17.15 15.09
C GLU A 72 -6.49 15.67 15.47
N ALA A 73 -6.49 14.76 14.49
CA ALA A 73 -6.61 13.33 14.73
C ALA A 73 -5.46 12.83 15.62
N THR A 74 -5.70 11.74 16.35
CA THR A 74 -4.79 11.18 17.35
C THR A 74 -3.34 11.14 16.84
N PRO A 75 -2.40 11.87 17.48
CA PRO A 75 -1.00 11.85 17.07
C PRO A 75 -0.43 10.44 17.15
N GLU A 76 0.16 9.98 16.06
CA GLU A 76 0.86 8.70 15.99
C GLU A 76 2.35 8.92 16.15
N ALA A 77 2.98 8.13 17.02
CA ALA A 77 4.44 8.02 16.97
C ALA A 77 4.80 7.11 15.80
N TRP A 78 5.83 7.47 15.03
CA TRP A 78 6.32 6.62 13.94
C TRP A 78 6.65 5.21 14.46
N PRO A 79 6.31 4.14 13.74
CA PRO A 79 6.54 2.75 14.16
C PRO A 79 8.02 2.35 14.01
N VAL A 80 8.93 3.09 14.67
CA VAL A 80 10.39 2.89 14.59
C VAL A 80 10.85 1.52 15.07
N HIS A 81 10.03 0.84 15.87
CA HIS A 81 10.28 -0.53 16.35
C HIS A 81 9.99 -1.60 15.27
N ILE A 82 9.30 -1.22 14.19
CA ILE A 82 8.95 -2.07 13.06
C ILE A 82 9.82 -1.70 11.84
N HIS A 83 9.82 -0.42 11.47
CA HIS A 83 10.47 0.07 10.24
C HIS A 83 11.84 0.74 10.48
N GLY A 84 12.31 0.79 11.73
CA GLY A 84 13.54 1.50 12.09
C GLY A 84 13.37 3.02 12.17
N HIS A 85 14.41 3.72 12.64
CA HIS A 85 14.39 5.17 12.82
C HIS A 85 14.39 5.94 11.50
N ASN A 86 14.92 5.35 10.43
CA ASN A 86 14.90 5.92 9.08
C ASN A 86 13.66 5.50 8.27
N GLY A 87 12.78 4.65 8.83
CA GLY A 87 11.64 4.07 8.11
C GLY A 87 12.01 2.98 7.10
N LEU A 88 13.28 2.59 6.96
CA LEU A 88 13.75 1.60 5.98
C LEU A 88 14.68 0.56 6.63
N GLY A 89 14.23 -0.03 7.74
CA GLY A 89 14.93 -1.11 8.45
C GLY A 89 16.29 -0.70 9.02
N ASN A 90 16.49 0.59 9.31
CA ASN A 90 17.79 1.17 9.69
C ASN A 90 18.92 0.95 8.66
N HIS A 91 18.56 0.55 7.43
CA HIS A 91 19.52 0.38 6.34
C HIS A 91 20.25 1.71 6.06
N PRO A 92 21.57 1.72 5.84
CA PRO A 92 22.29 2.95 5.52
C PRO A 92 21.81 3.59 4.22
N VAL A 93 21.07 4.70 4.34
CA VAL A 93 20.64 5.53 3.20
C VAL A 93 21.56 6.77 3.13
N PRO A 94 22.23 7.03 2.00
CA PRO A 94 23.03 8.24 1.82
C PRO A 94 22.20 9.52 2.00
N ALA A 95 22.77 10.55 2.61
CA ALA A 95 22.09 11.84 2.78
C ALA A 95 21.89 12.58 1.45
N GLU A 96 22.83 12.44 0.52
CA GLU A 96 22.80 13.06 -0.81
C GLU A 96 22.52 11.98 -1.86
N LEU A 97 21.63 12.30 -2.80
CA LEU A 97 21.23 11.43 -3.91
C LEU A 97 21.34 12.22 -5.23
N ASP A 98 21.63 11.52 -6.33
CA ASP A 98 21.76 12.08 -7.68
C ASP A 98 20.40 12.19 -8.41
N VAL A 99 19.31 11.85 -7.72
CA VAL A 99 17.94 11.95 -8.20
C VAL A 99 17.13 12.89 -7.31
N THR A 100 16.14 13.55 -7.89
CA THR A 100 15.29 14.53 -7.21
C THR A 100 13.82 14.19 -7.38
N ALA A 101 12.99 14.61 -6.41
CA ALA A 101 11.54 14.49 -6.52
C ALA A 101 10.98 15.34 -7.68
N ASP A 102 9.86 14.90 -8.25
CA ASP A 102 9.02 15.71 -9.13
C ASP A 102 8.55 16.96 -8.36
N ALA A 103 8.48 18.10 -9.05
CA ALA A 103 8.10 19.36 -8.44
C ALA A 103 6.60 19.44 -8.09
N ARG A 104 5.77 18.60 -8.70
CA ARG A 104 4.34 18.51 -8.38
C ARG A 104 4.13 17.81 -7.04
N PRO A 105 3.15 18.24 -6.23
CA PRO A 105 2.72 17.44 -5.09
C PRO A 105 2.04 16.14 -5.59
N ALA A 106 2.07 15.09 -4.77
CA ALA A 106 1.55 13.77 -5.12
C ALA A 106 0.13 13.77 -5.69
N HIS A 107 -0.81 14.47 -5.04
CA HIS A 107 -2.19 14.55 -5.52
C HIS A 107 -2.29 15.16 -6.92
N GLN A 108 -1.46 16.16 -7.24
CA GLN A 108 -1.43 16.77 -8.58
C GLN A 108 -0.79 15.82 -9.61
N LEU A 109 0.29 15.11 -9.23
CA LEU A 109 0.87 14.07 -10.08
C LEU A 109 -0.17 13.00 -10.43
N ILE A 110 -0.95 12.53 -9.45
CA ILE A 110 -2.04 11.56 -9.65
C ILE A 110 -3.05 12.11 -10.66
N ILE A 111 -3.57 13.33 -10.44
CA ILE A 111 -4.57 13.94 -11.32
C ILE A 111 -4.05 14.05 -12.76
N ASP A 112 -2.83 14.55 -12.93
CA ASP A 112 -2.24 14.76 -14.26
C ASP A 112 -2.07 13.43 -15.01
N LEU A 113 -1.52 12.41 -14.35
CA LEU A 113 -1.27 11.11 -14.96
C LEU A 113 -2.58 10.35 -15.27
N VAL A 114 -3.58 10.42 -14.39
CA VAL A 114 -4.90 9.82 -14.65
C VAL A 114 -5.59 10.51 -15.84
N ARG A 115 -5.55 11.84 -15.92
CA ARG A 115 -6.13 12.59 -17.05
C ARG A 115 -5.39 12.38 -18.36
N ALA A 116 -4.09 12.14 -18.32
CA ALA A 116 -3.30 11.80 -19.49
C ALA A 116 -3.61 10.39 -20.04
N HIS A 117 -4.15 9.51 -19.19
CA HIS A 117 -4.40 8.09 -19.51
C HIS A 117 -5.78 7.61 -19.00
N PRO A 118 -6.88 8.24 -19.47
CA PRO A 118 -8.22 7.97 -18.96
C PRO A 118 -8.64 6.52 -19.24
N GLY A 119 -9.10 5.83 -18.21
CA GLY A 119 -9.52 4.42 -18.24
C GLY A 119 -8.38 3.41 -18.17
N GLU A 120 -7.11 3.85 -18.15
CA GLU A 120 -5.95 2.96 -18.20
C GLU A 120 -5.22 2.82 -16.86
N VAL A 121 -5.25 3.86 -16.02
CA VAL A 121 -4.45 3.94 -14.78
C VAL A 121 -5.12 3.21 -13.63
N THR A 122 -4.40 2.26 -13.04
CA THR A 122 -4.72 1.72 -11.71
C THR A 122 -3.87 2.43 -10.66
N LEU A 123 -4.52 2.91 -9.60
CA LEU A 123 -3.83 3.41 -8.41
C LEU A 123 -3.57 2.22 -7.47
N VAL A 124 -2.32 1.95 -7.14
CA VAL A 124 -1.95 0.97 -6.12
C VAL A 124 -1.53 1.74 -4.87
N ALA A 125 -2.37 1.76 -3.85
CA ALA A 125 -2.17 2.55 -2.63
C ALA A 125 -1.86 1.64 -1.44
N VAL A 126 -0.62 1.67 -0.97
CA VAL A 126 -0.13 0.82 0.13
C VAL A 126 0.26 1.62 1.37
N GLY A 127 0.22 2.95 1.29
CA GLY A 127 0.28 3.83 2.46
C GLY A 127 -1.07 4.44 2.82
N ARG A 128 -1.05 5.45 3.69
CA ARG A 128 -2.24 6.23 4.09
C ARG A 128 -2.85 6.92 2.87
N MET A 129 -4.15 6.72 2.65
CA MET A 129 -4.86 7.15 1.44
C MET A 129 -5.09 8.67 1.31
N THR A 130 -4.39 9.49 2.11
CA THR A 130 -4.50 10.95 2.13
C THR A 130 -4.25 11.56 0.76
N ASN A 131 -3.23 11.09 0.02
CA ASN A 131 -2.93 11.59 -1.33
C ASN A 131 -4.10 11.35 -2.30
N LEU A 132 -4.72 10.18 -2.25
CA LEU A 132 -5.89 9.83 -3.07
C LEU A 132 -7.09 10.70 -2.70
N ALA A 133 -7.37 10.88 -1.40
CA ALA A 133 -8.47 11.70 -0.96
C ALA A 133 -8.27 13.19 -1.31
N LEU A 134 -7.05 13.72 -1.21
CA LEU A 134 -6.72 15.07 -1.67
C LEU A 134 -6.89 15.21 -3.20
N ALA A 135 -6.49 14.19 -3.97
CA ALA A 135 -6.69 14.18 -5.42
C ALA A 135 -8.19 14.21 -5.78
N LEU A 136 -9.01 13.42 -5.09
CA LEU A 136 -10.46 13.41 -5.25
C LEU A 136 -11.11 14.74 -4.82
N GLN A 137 -10.64 15.37 -3.74
CA GLN A 137 -11.14 16.68 -3.31
C GLN A 137 -10.87 17.77 -4.36
N GLN A 138 -9.68 17.74 -4.97
CA GLN A 138 -9.31 18.73 -5.97
C GLN A 138 -9.91 18.44 -7.36
N ALA A 139 -10.02 17.17 -7.74
CA ALA A 139 -10.51 16.74 -9.04
C ALA A 139 -11.44 15.52 -8.93
N PRO A 140 -12.69 15.69 -8.47
CA PRO A 140 -13.62 14.57 -8.28
C PRO A 140 -13.87 13.76 -9.57
N ASP A 141 -13.67 14.36 -10.75
CA ASP A 141 -13.81 13.71 -12.04
C ASP A 141 -12.86 12.53 -12.24
N ILE A 142 -11.71 12.50 -11.55
CA ILE A 142 -10.73 11.40 -11.71
C ILE A 142 -11.30 10.04 -11.30
N ALA A 143 -12.33 10.01 -10.43
CA ALA A 143 -13.00 8.78 -10.04
C ALA A 143 -13.57 8.01 -11.25
N GLY A 144 -14.08 8.73 -12.25
CA GLY A 144 -14.57 8.15 -13.50
C GLY A 144 -13.49 7.92 -14.56
N LEU A 145 -12.25 8.34 -14.31
CA LEU A 145 -11.12 8.23 -15.24
C LEU A 145 -10.09 7.18 -14.82
N VAL A 146 -10.06 6.76 -13.56
CA VAL A 146 -9.21 5.62 -13.18
C VAL A 146 -9.79 4.31 -13.71
N ARG A 147 -8.92 3.35 -14.00
CA ARG A 147 -9.31 1.96 -14.21
C ARG A 147 -9.82 1.32 -12.91
N GLY A 148 -9.21 1.70 -11.79
CA GLY A 148 -9.56 1.24 -10.45
C GLY A 148 -8.48 1.55 -9.43
N VAL A 149 -8.74 1.19 -8.19
CA VAL A 149 -7.84 1.33 -7.06
C VAL A 149 -7.63 -0.05 -6.45
N VAL A 150 -6.38 -0.43 -6.21
CA VAL A 150 -6.03 -1.58 -5.40
C VAL A 150 -5.31 -1.04 -4.17
N LEU A 151 -5.80 -1.36 -2.98
CA LEU A 151 -5.20 -0.85 -1.75
C LEU A 151 -4.73 -1.97 -0.83
N MET A 152 -3.64 -1.73 -0.12
CA MET A 152 -3.28 -2.49 1.08
C MET A 152 -3.85 -1.74 2.29
N GLY A 153 -4.77 -2.38 3.00
CA GLY A 153 -5.33 -1.79 4.21
C GLY A 153 -6.65 -2.38 4.64
N GLY A 154 -6.96 -2.18 5.92
CA GLY A 154 -8.18 -2.65 6.55
C GLY A 154 -8.05 -4.02 7.21
N ALA A 155 -9.00 -4.29 8.10
CA ALA A 155 -9.19 -5.56 8.80
C ALA A 155 -10.71 -5.79 8.85
N PHE A 156 -11.20 -6.70 8.01
CA PHE A 156 -12.63 -6.84 7.73
C PHE A 156 -13.29 -7.88 8.62
N HIS A 157 -12.66 -9.05 8.76
CA HIS A 157 -13.14 -10.18 9.57
C HIS A 157 -12.10 -10.66 10.59
N VAL A 158 -11.05 -9.86 10.80
CA VAL A 158 -9.96 -10.11 11.75
C VAL A 158 -9.68 -8.87 12.60
N ASN A 159 -8.86 -9.02 13.64
CA ASN A 159 -8.38 -7.88 14.43
C ASN A 159 -7.40 -7.02 13.63
N GLY A 160 -7.33 -5.74 14.00
CA GLY A 160 -6.32 -4.80 13.51
C GLY A 160 -4.91 -5.05 14.06
N ASN A 161 -3.92 -4.34 13.49
CA ASN A 161 -2.51 -4.41 13.88
C ASN A 161 -2.03 -3.18 14.70
N ILE A 162 -2.67 -2.02 14.54
CA ILE A 162 -2.38 -0.81 15.35
C ILE A 162 -3.28 -0.71 16.57
N THR A 163 -4.53 -1.14 16.43
CA THR A 163 -5.49 -1.33 17.53
C THR A 163 -6.24 -2.63 17.30
N PRO A 164 -6.96 -3.19 18.30
CA PRO A 164 -7.79 -4.37 18.07
C PRO A 164 -8.83 -4.19 16.94
N ALA A 165 -9.25 -2.95 16.65
CA ALA A 165 -10.30 -2.64 15.69
C ALA A 165 -9.79 -2.20 14.30
N ALA A 166 -8.53 -1.77 14.18
CA ALA A 166 -8.09 -1.03 13.00
C ALA A 166 -6.70 -1.44 12.53
N GLU A 167 -6.55 -1.43 11.20
CA GLU A 167 -5.28 -1.57 10.50
C GLU A 167 -4.59 -0.19 10.37
N ALA A 168 -3.27 -0.17 10.39
CA ALA A 168 -2.43 1.04 10.45
C ALA A 168 -2.71 2.08 9.36
N ASN A 169 -2.76 1.70 8.08
CA ASN A 169 -3.01 2.64 6.98
C ASN A 169 -4.38 3.28 7.08
N ILE A 170 -5.42 2.49 7.37
CA ILE A 170 -6.78 3.00 7.54
C ILE A 170 -6.89 3.86 8.80
N TRP A 171 -6.30 3.44 9.92
CA TRP A 171 -6.32 4.21 11.16
C TRP A 171 -5.60 5.56 11.02
N GLY A 172 -4.47 5.54 10.30
CA GLY A 172 -3.58 6.68 10.10
C GLY A 172 -4.22 7.85 9.36
N ASP A 173 -5.26 7.61 8.56
CA ASP A 173 -6.17 8.63 8.02
C ASP A 173 -7.55 8.01 7.69
N ALA A 174 -8.33 7.76 8.74
CA ALA A 174 -9.64 7.10 8.63
C ALA A 174 -10.62 7.88 7.74
N GLU A 175 -10.52 9.21 7.74
CA GLU A 175 -11.32 10.08 6.89
C GLU A 175 -10.98 9.89 5.41
N ALA A 176 -9.69 9.89 5.07
CA ALA A 176 -9.26 9.63 3.70
C ALA A 176 -9.70 8.24 3.23
N ALA A 177 -9.57 7.23 4.10
CA ALA A 177 -10.02 5.89 3.80
C ALA A 177 -11.54 5.81 3.56
N ASP A 178 -12.38 6.44 4.40
CA ASP A 178 -13.84 6.47 4.18
C ASP A 178 -14.18 7.13 2.84
N VAL A 179 -13.51 8.23 2.48
CA VAL A 179 -13.66 8.88 1.16
C VAL A 179 -13.30 7.92 0.03
N VAL A 180 -12.16 7.22 0.12
CA VAL A 180 -11.73 6.26 -0.90
C VAL A 180 -12.71 5.11 -1.04
N PHE A 181 -13.20 4.53 0.05
CA PHE A 181 -14.16 3.42 -0.04
C PHE A 181 -15.55 3.83 -0.55
N THR A 182 -15.98 5.05 -0.26
CA THR A 182 -17.34 5.54 -0.57
C THR A 182 -17.47 6.27 -1.91
N THR A 183 -16.36 6.64 -2.54
CA THR A 183 -16.32 7.24 -3.89
C THR A 183 -16.73 6.22 -4.95
N ASP A 184 -17.46 6.66 -5.98
CA ASP A 184 -17.94 5.83 -7.10
C ASP A 184 -16.80 5.47 -8.09
N TRP A 185 -15.83 4.71 -7.61
CA TRP A 185 -14.77 4.06 -8.38
C TRP A 185 -14.54 2.61 -7.91
N PRO A 186 -13.97 1.72 -8.73
CA PRO A 186 -13.71 0.35 -8.33
C PRO A 186 -12.55 0.27 -7.34
N VAL A 187 -12.77 -0.27 -6.15
CA VAL A 187 -11.74 -0.55 -5.14
C VAL A 187 -11.62 -2.07 -4.92
N THR A 188 -10.39 -2.55 -4.92
CA THR A 188 -10.01 -3.88 -4.42
C THR A 188 -9.16 -3.70 -3.16
N ALA A 189 -9.70 -4.10 -2.00
CA ALA A 189 -9.03 -4.00 -0.72
C ALA A 189 -8.35 -5.30 -0.33
N ILE A 190 -7.04 -5.22 -0.07
CA ILE A 190 -6.18 -6.30 0.38
C ILE A 190 -5.82 -6.02 1.84
N GLY A 191 -6.68 -6.50 2.74
CA GLY A 191 -6.56 -6.27 4.18
C GLY A 191 -5.80 -7.35 4.94
N LEU A 192 -5.69 -7.15 6.25
CA LEU A 192 -5.02 -8.07 7.18
C LEU A 192 -5.61 -9.49 7.15
N ASP A 193 -6.87 -9.62 6.75
CA ASP A 193 -7.54 -10.89 6.50
C ASP A 193 -6.68 -11.83 5.67
N VAL A 194 -6.01 -11.32 4.63
CA VAL A 194 -5.18 -12.11 3.72
C VAL A 194 -3.70 -11.87 3.91
N THR A 195 -3.26 -10.64 4.13
CA THR A 195 -1.83 -10.32 4.10
C THR A 195 -1.05 -11.01 5.21
N THR A 196 -1.64 -11.11 6.41
CA THR A 196 -1.01 -11.77 7.58
C THR A 196 -0.75 -13.26 7.40
N ARG A 197 -1.30 -13.87 6.34
CA ARG A 197 -1.07 -15.28 5.98
C ARG A 197 0.10 -15.47 5.02
N VAL A 198 0.66 -14.39 4.47
CA VAL A 198 1.76 -14.43 3.51
C VAL A 198 3.04 -14.01 4.23
N GLU A 199 3.85 -14.99 4.60
CA GLU A 199 5.05 -14.80 5.41
C GLU A 199 6.30 -15.24 4.62
N MET A 200 7.32 -14.40 4.58
CA MET A 200 8.62 -14.69 3.99
C MET A 200 9.68 -14.73 5.08
N ASP A 201 10.25 -15.91 5.32
CA ASP A 201 11.32 -16.11 6.31
C ASP A 201 12.70 -15.73 5.75
N ARG A 202 13.73 -15.87 6.59
CA ARG A 202 15.11 -15.52 6.24
C ARG A 202 15.63 -16.39 5.09
N ASP A 203 15.27 -17.68 5.07
CA ASP A 203 15.65 -18.59 3.99
C ASP A 203 14.99 -18.17 2.66
N GLY A 204 13.72 -17.73 2.71
CA GLY A 204 13.01 -17.14 1.58
C GLY A 204 13.68 -15.87 1.06
N LEU A 205 14.10 -14.96 1.95
CA LEU A 205 14.83 -13.75 1.58
C LEU A 205 16.22 -14.06 0.98
N ASP A 206 16.96 -15.01 1.57
CA ASP A 206 18.25 -15.46 1.05
C ASP A 206 18.11 -16.06 -0.35
N LYS A 207 17.07 -16.88 -0.56
CA LYS A 207 16.73 -17.44 -1.87
C LYS A 207 16.35 -16.35 -2.87
N LEU A 208 15.54 -15.37 -2.46
CA LEU A 208 15.12 -14.26 -3.30
C LEU A 208 16.33 -13.42 -3.75
N ALA A 209 17.24 -13.11 -2.82
CA ALA A 209 18.48 -12.40 -3.12
C ALA A 209 19.39 -13.17 -4.09
N ALA A 210 19.52 -14.49 -3.90
CA ALA A 210 20.29 -15.34 -4.81
C ALA A 210 19.70 -15.38 -6.23
N LEU A 211 18.37 -15.29 -6.36
CA LEU A 211 17.67 -15.29 -7.65
C LEU A 211 17.60 -13.93 -8.34
N GLY A 212 17.42 -12.85 -7.57
CA GLY A 212 17.19 -11.50 -8.08
C GLY A 212 18.42 -10.59 -8.07
N GLY A 213 19.57 -11.10 -7.65
CA GLY A 213 20.83 -10.37 -7.67
C GLY A 213 20.83 -9.15 -6.75
N ALA A 214 21.52 -8.08 -7.17
CA ALA A 214 21.74 -6.90 -6.32
C ALA A 214 20.45 -6.20 -5.88
N ASP A 215 19.41 -6.20 -6.73
CA ASP A 215 18.15 -5.53 -6.42
C ASP A 215 17.40 -6.26 -5.31
N ALA A 216 17.31 -7.59 -5.38
CA ALA A 216 16.69 -8.42 -4.35
C ALA A 216 17.56 -8.56 -3.09
N GLU A 217 18.90 -8.50 -3.23
CA GLU A 217 19.82 -8.42 -2.09
C GLU A 217 19.57 -7.15 -1.26
N LEU A 218 19.28 -6.02 -1.90
CA LEU A 218 18.91 -4.81 -1.17
C LEU A 218 17.64 -5.03 -0.35
N VAL A 219 16.61 -5.67 -0.90
CA VAL A 219 15.38 -6.02 -0.16
C VAL A 219 15.71 -6.92 1.03
N ARG A 220 16.50 -7.99 0.82
CA ARG A 220 16.95 -8.84 1.91
C ARG A 220 17.65 -8.03 3.01
N ALA A 221 18.57 -7.14 2.64
CA ALA A 221 19.35 -6.36 3.60
C ALA A 221 18.48 -5.42 4.46
N LEU A 222 17.48 -4.76 3.87
CA LEU A 222 16.57 -3.87 4.60
C LEU A 222 15.55 -4.63 5.47
N SER A 223 15.29 -5.91 5.21
CA SER A 223 14.23 -6.67 5.90
C SER A 223 14.60 -7.20 7.28
N GLN A 224 15.85 -7.10 7.72
CA GLN A 224 16.33 -7.88 8.88
C GLN A 224 15.64 -7.51 10.20
N ASP A 225 15.53 -6.21 10.51
CA ASP A 225 14.85 -5.73 11.73
C ASP A 225 13.34 -6.02 11.68
N TYR A 226 12.74 -5.92 10.49
CA TYR A 226 11.32 -6.19 10.24
C TYR A 226 11.00 -7.68 10.45
N VAL A 227 11.87 -8.58 9.98
CA VAL A 227 11.78 -10.02 10.27
C VAL A 227 11.84 -10.27 11.78
N ASP A 228 12.79 -9.64 12.49
CA ASP A 228 12.91 -9.82 13.94
C ASP A 228 11.67 -9.37 14.71
N PHE A 229 11.04 -8.26 14.29
CA PHE A 229 9.76 -7.81 14.84
C PHE A 229 8.66 -8.88 14.66
N TYR A 230 8.48 -9.41 13.45
CA TYR A 230 7.43 -10.40 13.19
C TYR A 230 7.69 -11.75 13.85
N LEU A 231 8.96 -12.16 13.98
CA LEU A 231 9.32 -13.35 14.77
C LEU A 231 8.90 -13.20 16.25
N GLN A 232 9.09 -12.02 16.84
CA GLN A 232 8.63 -11.73 18.21
C GLN A 232 7.10 -11.73 18.33
N ALA A 233 6.41 -11.33 17.27
CA ALA A 233 4.95 -11.39 17.17
C ALA A 233 4.39 -12.80 16.89
N GLY A 234 5.26 -13.82 16.74
CA GLY A 234 4.87 -15.22 16.57
C GLY A 234 4.73 -15.69 15.13
N HIS A 235 5.13 -14.88 14.15
CA HIS A 235 5.23 -15.26 12.75
C HIS A 235 6.54 -16.01 12.46
N LYS A 236 6.65 -16.59 11.27
CA LYS A 236 7.85 -17.32 10.81
C LYS A 236 8.85 -16.42 10.08
N GLY A 237 8.44 -15.23 9.69
CA GLY A 237 9.21 -14.29 8.90
C GLY A 237 8.48 -12.96 8.77
N MET A 238 8.96 -12.10 7.87
CA MET A 238 8.25 -10.85 7.57
C MET A 238 6.90 -11.15 6.91
N VAL A 239 5.88 -10.38 7.27
CA VAL A 239 4.60 -10.42 6.57
C VAL A 239 4.69 -9.53 5.33
N VAL A 240 4.20 -10.03 4.19
CA VAL A 240 4.39 -9.38 2.90
C VAL A 240 3.15 -8.56 2.50
N HIS A 241 2.82 -7.54 3.30
CA HIS A 241 1.58 -6.77 3.17
C HIS A 241 1.39 -6.13 1.80
N ASP A 242 2.26 -5.22 1.42
CA ASP A 242 2.08 -4.36 0.25
C ASP A 242 2.23 -5.09 -1.08
N CYS A 243 3.12 -6.09 -1.11
CA CYS A 243 3.31 -6.89 -2.31
C CYS A 243 2.06 -7.73 -2.61
N CYS A 244 1.24 -8.09 -1.61
CA CYS A 244 -0.05 -8.74 -1.86
C CYS A 244 -1.00 -7.83 -2.66
N ALA A 245 -1.02 -6.52 -2.39
CA ALA A 245 -1.80 -5.57 -3.20
C ALA A 245 -1.31 -5.50 -4.65
N CYS A 246 0.01 -5.50 -4.84
CA CYS A 246 0.61 -5.52 -6.17
C CYS A 246 0.31 -6.81 -6.94
N ILE A 247 0.33 -7.97 -6.27
CA ILE A 247 0.06 -9.27 -6.88
C ILE A 247 -1.43 -9.46 -7.13
N ALA A 248 -2.32 -8.94 -6.29
CA ALA A 248 -3.76 -9.00 -6.55
C ALA A 248 -4.17 -8.26 -7.83
N LEU A 249 -3.40 -7.25 -8.26
CA LEU A 249 -3.59 -6.55 -9.53
C LEU A 249 -3.29 -7.45 -10.75
N THR A 250 -2.23 -8.25 -10.68
CA THR A 250 -1.73 -9.05 -11.83
C THR A 250 -2.25 -10.48 -11.81
N ARG A 251 -2.46 -11.05 -10.63
CA ARG A 251 -2.84 -12.43 -10.35
C ARG A 251 -4.06 -12.50 -9.41
N PRO A 252 -5.21 -11.88 -9.74
CA PRO A 252 -6.38 -11.86 -8.86
C PRO A 252 -6.91 -13.26 -8.53
N GLU A 253 -6.64 -14.27 -9.36
CA GLU A 253 -7.04 -15.66 -9.11
C GLU A 253 -6.34 -16.32 -7.92
N LEU A 254 -5.26 -15.73 -7.40
CA LEU A 254 -4.60 -16.20 -6.17
C LEU A 254 -5.36 -15.76 -4.90
N PHE A 255 -6.39 -14.93 -5.06
CA PHE A 255 -7.19 -14.38 -3.98
C PHE A 255 -8.66 -14.78 -4.13
N GLN A 256 -9.36 -14.81 -3.00
CA GLN A 256 -10.80 -14.94 -2.95
C GLN A 256 -11.38 -13.62 -2.49
N PHE A 257 -12.40 -13.13 -3.20
CA PHE A 257 -13.02 -11.84 -2.94
C PHE A 257 -14.49 -12.00 -2.57
N GLU A 258 -14.93 -11.20 -1.62
CA GLU A 258 -16.35 -10.87 -1.44
C GLU A 258 -16.62 -9.45 -1.94
N ARG A 259 -17.89 -9.17 -2.22
CA ARG A 259 -18.32 -7.82 -2.60
C ARG A 259 -19.08 -7.20 -1.44
N ALA A 260 -18.76 -5.95 -1.10
CA ALA A 260 -19.39 -5.25 0.01
C ALA A 260 -19.37 -3.73 -0.22
N SER A 261 -20.40 -3.03 0.26
CA SER A 261 -20.28 -1.59 0.50
C SER A 261 -19.47 -1.44 1.79
N VAL A 262 -18.42 -0.61 1.79
CA VAL A 262 -17.51 -0.48 2.93
C VAL A 262 -17.63 0.92 3.52
N ARG A 263 -17.66 1.00 4.85
CA ARG A 263 -17.52 2.26 5.61
C ARG A 263 -16.34 2.14 6.56
N VAL A 264 -15.72 3.27 6.86
CA VAL A 264 -14.67 3.37 7.86
C VAL A 264 -15.18 4.19 9.03
N ALA A 265 -15.08 3.64 10.24
CA ALA A 265 -15.35 4.42 11.44
C ALA A 265 -14.27 5.50 11.61
N THR A 266 -14.66 6.77 11.68
CA THR A 266 -13.73 7.90 11.76
C THR A 266 -13.53 8.41 13.19
N ASP A 267 -14.29 7.91 14.16
CA ASP A 267 -14.24 8.38 15.55
C ASP A 267 -14.38 7.25 16.58
N GLY A 268 -14.25 7.63 17.85
CA GLY A 268 -14.42 6.73 18.99
C GLY A 268 -13.39 5.61 19.07
N VAL A 269 -13.71 4.58 19.85
CA VAL A 269 -12.84 3.41 20.06
C VAL A 269 -12.68 2.53 18.83
N ALA A 270 -13.54 2.73 17.82
CA ALA A 270 -13.53 2.00 16.56
C ALA A 270 -12.88 2.79 15.42
N ARG A 271 -12.27 3.96 15.68
CA ARG A 271 -11.58 4.73 14.63
C ARG A 271 -10.66 3.83 13.81
N GLY A 272 -10.78 3.90 12.49
CA GLY A 272 -10.02 3.10 11.53
C GLY A 272 -10.61 1.71 11.25
N MET A 273 -11.70 1.32 11.91
CA MET A 273 -12.35 0.03 11.64
C MET A 273 -13.03 0.06 10.27
N THR A 274 -12.63 -0.88 9.40
CA THR A 274 -13.30 -1.15 8.12
C THR A 274 -14.51 -2.06 8.33
N ILE A 275 -15.70 -1.56 8.02
CA ILE A 275 -16.97 -2.24 8.29
C ILE A 275 -17.64 -2.59 6.95
N PRO A 276 -17.55 -3.85 6.48
CA PRO A 276 -18.20 -4.28 5.25
C PRO A 276 -19.69 -4.56 5.49
N LYS A 277 -20.54 -4.10 4.56
CA LYS A 277 -21.90 -4.60 4.36
C LYS A 277 -21.91 -5.52 3.12
N PRO A 278 -21.89 -6.85 3.28
CA PRO A 278 -21.82 -7.79 2.17
C PRO A 278 -22.96 -7.62 1.15
N GLU A 279 -22.67 -7.86 -0.13
CA GLU A 279 -23.64 -7.82 -1.22
C GLU A 279 -24.81 -8.77 -0.92
N GLY A 280 -26.03 -8.26 -1.05
CA GLY A 280 -27.27 -9.01 -0.76
C GLY A 280 -27.64 -9.08 0.72
N MET A 281 -26.81 -8.57 1.66
CA MET A 281 -27.17 -8.49 3.06
C MET A 281 -27.98 -7.21 3.35
N GLY A 282 -29.20 -7.39 3.88
CA GLY A 282 -30.11 -6.30 4.22
C GLY A 282 -30.05 -5.91 5.69
N PHE A 283 -30.09 -4.61 5.94
CA PHE A 283 -30.34 -4.00 7.25
C PHE A 283 -31.49 -2.98 7.10
N GLY A 284 -31.91 -2.32 8.19
CA GLY A 284 -32.73 -1.11 8.05
C GLY A 284 -31.97 0.01 7.32
N PRO A 285 -32.60 1.15 7.02
CA PRO A 285 -31.92 2.30 6.41
C PRO A 285 -30.62 2.63 7.17
N SER A 286 -29.50 2.63 6.45
CA SER A 286 -28.17 2.66 7.04
C SER A 286 -27.21 3.53 6.25
N VAL A 287 -26.09 3.88 6.89
CA VAL A 287 -25.05 4.72 6.27
C VAL A 287 -24.20 3.99 5.22
N TRP A 288 -24.53 2.72 4.92
CA TRP A 288 -23.95 1.94 3.82
C TRP A 288 -24.82 1.98 2.56
N ASP A 289 -26.05 2.51 2.63
CA ASP A 289 -26.99 2.48 1.51
C ASP A 289 -26.59 3.49 0.43
N GLY A 290 -26.68 3.07 -0.84
CA GLY A 290 -26.33 3.91 -1.99
C GLY A 290 -24.84 3.96 -2.34
N HIS A 291 -23.95 3.41 -1.50
CA HIS A 291 -22.53 3.31 -1.81
C HIS A 291 -22.22 2.13 -2.75
N VAL A 292 -21.26 2.35 -3.65
CA VAL A 292 -20.74 1.33 -4.57
C VAL A 292 -20.24 0.08 -3.82
N LEU A 293 -20.36 -1.08 -4.48
CA LEU A 293 -19.84 -2.34 -4.00
C LEU A 293 -18.36 -2.47 -4.37
N GLN A 294 -17.52 -2.60 -3.36
CA GLN A 294 -16.08 -2.83 -3.46
C GLN A 294 -15.75 -4.31 -3.33
N SER A 295 -14.57 -4.71 -3.80
CA SER A 295 -14.05 -6.08 -3.66
C SER A 295 -13.13 -6.15 -2.44
N VAL A 296 -13.40 -7.08 -1.53
CA VAL A 296 -12.61 -7.29 -0.30
C VAL A 296 -12.00 -8.67 -0.33
N ALA A 297 -10.68 -8.77 -0.20
CA ALA A 297 -9.99 -10.05 -0.17
C ALA A 297 -10.20 -10.76 1.17
N ILE A 298 -10.72 -11.99 1.12
CA ILE A 298 -11.03 -12.84 2.27
C ILE A 298 -10.27 -14.18 2.27
N GLY A 299 -9.58 -14.50 1.17
CA GLY A 299 -8.76 -15.69 1.03
C GLY A 299 -7.56 -15.44 0.14
N VAL A 300 -6.48 -16.19 0.36
CA VAL A 300 -5.24 -16.10 -0.42
C VAL A 300 -4.53 -17.45 -0.49
N ASP A 301 -3.97 -17.78 -1.64
CA ASP A 301 -2.97 -18.83 -1.78
C ASP A 301 -1.57 -18.26 -1.51
N ALA A 302 -1.18 -18.27 -0.23
CA ALA A 302 0.07 -17.68 0.22
C ALA A 302 1.32 -18.28 -0.46
N ALA A 303 1.31 -19.58 -0.72
CA ALA A 303 2.44 -20.24 -1.36
C ALA A 303 2.59 -19.80 -2.83
N ALA A 304 1.46 -19.67 -3.55
CA ALA A 304 1.48 -19.16 -4.92
C ALA A 304 1.88 -17.68 -4.99
N VAL A 305 1.48 -16.86 -4.01
CA VAL A 305 1.90 -15.46 -3.90
C VAL A 305 3.43 -15.36 -3.75
N LEU A 306 4.03 -16.11 -2.83
CA LEU A 306 5.49 -16.11 -2.65
C LEU A 306 6.22 -16.61 -3.90
N ALA A 307 5.69 -17.64 -4.57
CA ALA A 307 6.25 -18.15 -5.82
C ALA A 307 6.18 -17.11 -6.96
N ASP A 308 5.12 -16.29 -7.02
CA ASP A 308 4.99 -15.22 -8.01
C ASP A 308 6.01 -14.10 -7.78
N ILE A 309 6.32 -13.76 -6.52
CA ILE A 309 7.41 -12.84 -6.17
C ILE A 309 8.75 -13.37 -6.67
N GLU A 310 9.08 -14.62 -6.35
CA GLU A 310 10.33 -15.24 -6.78
C GLU A 310 10.45 -15.28 -8.31
N GLN A 311 9.37 -15.63 -9.00
CA GLN A 311 9.35 -15.71 -10.46
C GLN A 311 9.48 -14.33 -11.12
N THR A 312 8.93 -13.29 -10.51
CA THR A 312 8.98 -11.91 -11.01
C THR A 312 10.35 -11.28 -10.82
N LEU A 313 10.99 -11.54 -9.67
CA LEU A 313 12.25 -10.89 -9.31
C LEU A 313 13.50 -11.64 -9.78
N LYS A 314 13.35 -12.84 -10.32
CA LYS A 314 14.46 -13.63 -10.88
C LYS A 314 15.09 -12.94 -12.08
N VAL A 315 16.42 -12.79 -12.06
CA VAL A 315 17.24 -12.26 -13.17
C VAL A 315 17.81 -13.36 -14.07
#